data_AF-A0A8J3P367-F1
#
_entry.id   AF-A0A8J3P367-F1
#
_cell.length_a   1.000
_cell.length_b   1.000
_cell.length_c   1.000
_cell.angle_alpha   90.00
_cell.angle_beta   90.00
_cell.angle_gamma   90.00
#
_symmetry.space_group_name_H-M   'P 1'
#
loop_
_entity.id
_entity.type
_entity.pdbx_description
1 polymer ?
#
loop_
_entity_poly.entity_id
_entity_poly.type
_entity_poly.pdbx_seq_one_letter_code
_entity_poly.pdbx_strand_id
1 'polypeptide(L)'
;MNLHVIAMYHNAESRFFPYEDGHRLRQVISHWRHWPTGTDPYEIADWAWHVFNADLDMLESGRGTRQGEADFLIASVYRLMRHRSLSTGDVLAITTDGITTWLACESIGWRQITTPANPTGTPLTAEAVYRRTRGSGDE
;
A
#
# COMPACT_ATOMS: atom_id res chain seq x y z
N MET A 1 16.77 12.91 5.05
CA MET A 1 15.82 11.79 5.20
C MET A 1 14.50 12.41 5.59
N ASN A 2 13.45 12.20 4.80
CA ASN A 2 12.11 12.73 5.09
C ASN A 2 11.17 11.56 5.38
N LEU A 3 10.25 11.78 6.31
CA LEU A 3 9.23 10.80 6.62
C LEU A 3 8.16 10.83 5.53
N HIS A 4 7.92 9.69 4.90
CA HIS A 4 6.87 9.50 3.92
C HIS A 4 5.75 8.67 4.53
N VAL A 5 4.51 9.10 4.29
CA VAL A 5 3.30 8.30 4.57
C VAL A 5 2.81 7.72 3.26
N ILE A 6 2.78 6.40 3.18
CA ILE A 6 2.41 5.65 1.99
C ILE A 6 1.08 4.96 2.30
N ALA A 7 -0.01 5.45 1.71
CA ALA A 7 -1.33 4.86 1.86
C ALA A 7 -1.72 4.13 0.57
N MET A 8 -2.21 2.90 0.72
CA MET A 8 -2.66 2.08 -0.40
C MET A 8 -4.18 1.97 -0.40
N TYR A 9 -4.74 2.12 -1.59
CA TYR A 9 -6.16 2.03 -1.85
C TYR A 9 -6.43 0.97 -2.92
N HIS A 10 -7.37 0.08 -2.63
CA HIS A 10 -7.92 -0.80 -3.65
C HIS A 10 -9.07 -0.13 -4.37
N ASN A 11 -9.10 -0.27 -5.69
CA ASN A 11 -10.30 0.02 -6.46
C ASN A 11 -11.40 -0.98 -6.09
N ALA A 12 -12.53 -0.45 -5.60
CA ALA A 12 -13.68 -1.22 -5.15
C ALA A 12 -14.75 -1.37 -6.24
N GLU A 13 -14.63 -0.67 -7.36
CA GLU A 13 -15.61 -0.70 -8.47
C GLU A 13 -15.14 -1.59 -9.60
N SER A 14 -13.88 -1.43 -10.03
CA SER A 14 -13.35 -2.15 -11.17
C SER A 14 -12.03 -2.81 -10.81
N ARG A 15 -12.09 -4.10 -10.50
CA ARG A 15 -10.91 -4.88 -10.13
C ARG A 15 -10.12 -5.21 -11.40
N PHE A 16 -8.82 -4.90 -11.39
CA PHE A 16 -7.88 -5.20 -12.48
C PHE A 16 -8.05 -4.39 -13.77
N PHE A 17 -8.88 -3.35 -13.76
CA PHE A 17 -8.97 -2.38 -14.85
C PHE A 17 -8.33 -1.06 -14.41
N PRO A 18 -7.89 -0.22 -15.36
CA PRO A 18 -7.37 1.11 -15.05
C PRO A 18 -8.28 1.91 -14.13
N TYR A 19 -7.68 2.75 -13.30
CA TYR A 19 -8.43 3.68 -12.47
C TYR A 19 -9.02 4.80 -13.35
N GLU A 20 -10.30 5.10 -13.14
CA GLU A 20 -10.98 6.24 -13.74
C GLU A 20 -11.44 7.18 -12.63
N ASP A 21 -11.43 8.48 -12.94
CA ASP A 21 -11.81 9.50 -11.97
C ASP A 21 -13.25 9.29 -11.50
N GLY A 22 -13.42 9.23 -10.18
CA GLY A 22 -14.73 9.00 -9.54
C GLY A 22 -14.90 7.58 -9.00
N HIS A 23 -14.09 6.61 -9.44
CA HIS A 23 -14.11 5.26 -8.89
C HIS A 23 -13.93 5.28 -7.36
N ARG A 24 -14.75 4.50 -6.66
CA ARG A 24 -14.59 4.31 -5.22
C ARG A 24 -13.30 3.57 -4.90
N LEU A 25 -12.49 4.23 -4.09
CA LEU A 25 -11.24 3.70 -3.55
C LEU A 25 -11.45 3.34 -2.09
N ARG A 26 -10.90 2.20 -1.67
CA ARG A 26 -10.90 1.78 -0.26
C ARG A 26 -9.48 1.69 0.25
N GLN A 27 -9.13 2.50 1.23
CA GLN A 27 -7.85 2.38 1.92
C GLN A 27 -7.76 1.02 2.61
N VAL A 28 -6.65 0.31 2.38
CA VAL A 28 -6.40 -1.01 2.96
C VAL A 28 -5.24 -1.02 3.93
N ILE A 29 -4.22 -0.20 3.69
CA ILE A 29 -3.08 -0.09 4.59
C ILE A 29 -2.45 1.30 4.48
N SER A 30 -1.70 1.69 5.50
CA SER A 30 -0.75 2.80 5.43
C SER A 30 0.53 2.43 6.15
N HIS A 31 1.66 2.90 5.63
CA HIS A 31 2.97 2.66 6.20
C HIS A 31 3.78 3.96 6.25
N TRP A 32 4.55 4.12 7.32
CA TRP A 32 5.40 5.27 7.55
C TRP A 32 6.85 4.85 7.37
N ARG A 33 7.57 5.50 6.46
CA ARG A 33 8.96 5.14 6.15
C ARG A 33 9.81 6.36 5.86
N HIS A 34 11.04 6.34 6.36
CA HIS A 34 12.03 7.35 6.01
C HIS A 34 12.67 7.01 4.67
N TRP A 35 12.72 7.99 3.79
CA TRP A 35 13.43 7.92 2.51
C TRP A 35 14.43 9.08 2.40
N PRO A 36 15.46 8.96 1.54
CA PRO A 36 16.29 10.10 1.17
C PRO A 36 15.44 11.31 0.78
N THR A 37 15.94 12.50 1.10
CA THR A 37 15.23 13.73 0.74
C THR A 37 15.26 13.88 -0.78
N GLY A 38 14.10 14.13 -1.39
CA GLY A 38 13.96 14.21 -2.85
C GLY A 38 13.78 12.87 -3.56
N THR A 39 13.56 11.76 -2.84
CA THR A 39 13.15 10.48 -3.47
C THR A 39 11.88 10.69 -4.28
N ASP A 40 11.90 10.18 -5.52
CA ASP A 40 10.76 10.25 -6.43
C ASP A 40 9.59 9.41 -5.89
N PRO A 41 8.35 9.96 -5.78
CA PRO A 41 7.17 9.17 -5.46
C PRO A 41 6.98 7.93 -6.34
N TYR A 42 7.43 7.94 -7.59
CA TYR A 42 7.35 6.76 -8.47
C TYR A 42 8.25 5.61 -7.99
N GLU A 43 9.46 5.90 -7.47
CA GLU A 43 10.33 4.88 -6.88
C GLU A 43 9.71 4.26 -5.61
N ILE A 44 9.03 5.09 -4.82
CA ILE A 44 8.31 4.63 -3.61
C ILE A 44 7.10 3.77 -4.01
N ALA A 45 6.42 4.12 -5.11
CA ALA A 45 5.32 3.32 -5.64
C ALA A 45 5.81 1.97 -6.15
N ASP A 46 6.92 1.93 -6.89
CA ASP A 46 7.56 0.70 -7.32
C ASP A 46 7.96 -0.16 -6.12
N TRP A 47 8.56 0.41 -5.08
CA TRP A 47 8.84 -0.31 -3.85
C TRP A 47 7.57 -0.95 -3.25
N ALA A 48 6.48 -0.20 -3.15
CA ALA A 48 5.22 -0.71 -2.61
C ALA A 48 4.69 -1.88 -3.46
N TRP A 49 4.74 -1.77 -4.78
CA TRP A 49 4.36 -2.88 -5.67
C TRP A 49 5.17 -4.13 -5.41
N HIS A 50 6.50 -4.02 -5.32
CA HIS A 50 7.37 -5.16 -5.04
C HIS A 50 7.04 -5.78 -3.68
N VAL A 51 6.93 -5.00 -2.61
CA VAL A 51 6.69 -5.51 -1.26
C VAL A 51 5.31 -6.16 -1.12
N PHE A 52 4.26 -5.54 -1.65
CA PHE A 52 2.89 -6.04 -1.47
C PHE A 52 2.50 -7.14 -2.47
N ASN A 53 3.35 -7.42 -3.46
CA ASN A 53 3.15 -8.52 -4.42
C ASN A 53 4.18 -9.66 -4.29
N ALA A 54 5.29 -9.45 -3.58
CA ALA A 54 6.24 -10.53 -3.30
C ALA A 54 5.64 -11.64 -2.43
N ASP A 55 6.20 -12.83 -2.59
CA ASP A 55 6.03 -13.93 -1.65
C ASP A 55 6.81 -13.65 -0.37
N LEU A 56 6.27 -14.12 0.77
CA LEU A 56 6.85 -13.79 2.08
C LEU A 56 8.21 -14.46 2.31
N ASP A 57 8.47 -15.62 1.70
CA ASP A 57 9.75 -16.33 1.74
C ASP A 57 10.87 -15.57 1.02
N MET A 58 10.55 -14.93 -0.12
CA MET A 58 11.46 -14.03 -0.81
C MET A 58 11.84 -12.84 0.08
N LEU A 59 10.87 -12.21 0.73
CA LEU A 59 11.11 -11.11 1.66
C LEU A 59 11.86 -11.57 2.92
N GLU A 60 11.59 -12.79 3.39
CA GLU A 60 12.25 -13.36 4.57
C GLU A 60 13.76 -13.45 4.40
N SER A 61 14.22 -13.82 3.21
CA SER A 61 15.66 -13.87 2.89
C SER A 61 16.36 -12.50 3.01
N GLY A 62 15.62 -11.40 2.87
CA GLY A 62 16.11 -10.01 2.92
C GLY A 62 16.10 -9.36 4.31
N ARG A 63 15.63 -10.06 5.35
CA ARG A 63 15.38 -9.50 6.70
C ARG A 63 16.62 -9.04 7.46
N GLY A 64 17.83 -9.40 7.00
CA GLY A 64 19.09 -9.03 7.66
C GLY A 64 19.36 -7.52 7.76
N THR A 65 18.55 -6.67 7.13
CA THR A 65 18.63 -5.21 7.21
C THR A 65 17.39 -4.61 7.87
N ARG A 66 17.52 -3.41 8.44
CA ARG A 66 16.39 -2.71 9.07
C ARG A 66 15.23 -2.48 8.08
N GLN A 67 15.55 -2.16 6.83
CA GLN A 67 14.56 -1.96 5.77
C GLN A 67 13.92 -3.29 5.37
N GLY A 68 14.71 -4.35 5.21
CA GLY A 68 14.19 -5.68 4.88
C GLY A 68 13.25 -6.24 5.94
N GLU A 69 13.58 -6.06 7.23
CA GLU A 69 12.68 -6.43 8.33
C GLU A 69 11.35 -5.65 8.27
N ALA A 70 11.42 -4.33 8.03
CA ALA A 70 10.21 -3.52 7.90
C ALA A 70 9.33 -3.94 6.72
N ASP A 71 9.94 -4.29 5.58
CA ASP A 71 9.28 -4.77 4.37
C ASP A 71 8.58 -6.11 4.61
N PHE A 72 9.28 -7.06 5.24
CA PHE A 72 8.72 -8.35 5.60
C PHE A 72 7.53 -8.22 6.56
N LEU A 73 7.64 -7.39 7.59
CA LEU A 73 6.58 -7.22 8.59
C LEU A 73 5.34 -6.55 7.99
N ILE A 74 5.49 -5.51 7.18
CA ILE A 74 4.32 -4.85 6.57
C ILE A 74 3.63 -5.75 5.53
N ALA A 75 4.38 -6.51 4.75
CA ALA A 75 3.82 -7.50 3.83
C ALA A 75 3.09 -8.62 4.59
N SER A 76 3.65 -9.09 5.70
CA SER A 76 3.04 -10.11 6.56
C SER A 76 1.70 -9.64 7.14
N VAL A 77 1.65 -8.40 7.67
CA VAL A 77 0.40 -7.78 8.13
C VAL A 77 -0.61 -7.69 6.99
N TYR A 78 -0.17 -7.25 5.82
CA TYR A 78 -1.03 -7.14 4.64
C TYR A 78 -1.66 -8.48 4.23
N ARG A 79 -0.88 -9.57 4.25
CA ARG A 79 -1.36 -10.94 4.00
C ARG A 79 -2.26 -11.48 5.12
N LEU A 80 -1.93 -11.22 6.38
CA LEU A 80 -2.76 -11.62 7.53
C LEU A 80 -4.16 -11.00 7.47
N MET A 81 -4.24 -9.75 7.03
CA MET A 81 -5.51 -9.07 6.79
C MET A 81 -6.27 -9.63 5.57
N ARG A 82 -5.68 -10.57 4.81
CA ARG A 82 -6.16 -11.16 3.55
C ARG A 82 -6.46 -10.11 2.48
N HIS A 83 -5.63 -9.07 2.39
CA HIS A 83 -5.69 -8.16 1.25
C HIS A 83 -5.18 -8.85 -0.01
N ARG A 84 -5.77 -8.50 -1.15
CA ARG A 84 -5.31 -8.98 -2.45
C ARG A 84 -4.02 -8.27 -2.84
N SER A 85 -3.27 -8.82 -3.80
CA SER A 85 -2.13 -8.13 -4.40
C SER A 85 -2.51 -6.74 -4.89
N LEU A 86 -1.56 -5.81 -4.80
CA LEU A 86 -1.66 -4.53 -5.48
C LEU A 86 -1.77 -4.81 -6.98
N SER A 87 -2.72 -4.17 -7.66
CA SER A 87 -2.98 -4.44 -9.09
C SER A 87 -3.32 -3.19 -9.88
N THR A 88 -3.38 -3.30 -11.20
CA THR A 88 -3.96 -2.26 -12.07
C THR A 88 -5.30 -1.78 -11.52
N GLY A 89 -5.46 -0.46 -11.50
CA GLY A 89 -6.61 0.25 -10.92
C GLY A 89 -6.44 0.65 -9.47
N ASP A 90 -5.54 0.02 -8.72
CA ASP A 90 -5.25 0.44 -7.35
C ASP A 90 -4.45 1.74 -7.32
N VAL A 91 -4.54 2.45 -6.20
CA VAL A 91 -3.98 3.79 -6.07
C VAL A 91 -3.10 3.86 -4.82
N LEU A 92 -1.97 4.54 -4.94
CA LEU A 92 -1.11 4.93 -3.84
C LEU A 92 -1.20 6.44 -3.61
N ALA A 93 -1.28 6.83 -2.34
CA ALA A 93 -1.07 8.20 -1.90
C ALA A 93 0.24 8.27 -1.12
N ILE A 94 1.19 9.06 -1.61
CA ILE A 94 2.51 9.23 -1.03
C ILE A 94 2.62 10.66 -0.53
N THR A 95 2.69 10.82 0.79
CA THR A 95 2.72 12.13 1.43
C THR A 95 4.08 12.40 2.05
N THR A 96 4.68 13.54 1.72
CA THR A 96 5.96 14.02 2.28
C THR A 96 5.89 15.53 2.41
N ASP A 97 6.36 16.08 3.53
CA ASP A 97 6.34 17.52 3.82
C ASP A 97 4.97 18.20 3.58
N GLY A 98 3.88 17.47 3.85
CA GLY A 98 2.49 17.95 3.69
C GLY A 98 1.96 17.91 2.26
N ILE A 99 2.76 17.46 1.28
CA ILE A 99 2.36 17.32 -0.13
C ILE A 99 2.07 15.85 -0.42
N THR A 100 0.91 15.56 -1.00
CA THR A 100 0.50 14.21 -1.39
C THR A 100 0.52 14.05 -2.91
N THR A 101 1.29 13.09 -3.38
CA THR A 101 1.25 12.61 -4.77
C THR A 101 0.38 11.37 -4.85
N TRP A 102 -0.61 11.38 -5.75
CA TRP A 102 -1.51 10.26 -5.99
C TRP A 102 -1.11 9.55 -7.28
N LEU A 103 -0.87 8.24 -7.20
CA LEU A 103 -0.41 7.42 -8.32
C LEU A 103 -1.35 6.24 -8.49
N ALA A 104 -1.98 6.13 -9.66
CA ALA A 104 -2.72 4.95 -10.08
C ALA A 104 -1.78 3.92 -10.69
N CYS A 105 -1.91 2.67 -10.26
CA CYS A 105 -1.24 1.53 -10.89
C CYS A 105 -1.88 1.28 -12.26
N GLU A 106 -1.06 1.31 -13.30
CA GLU A 106 -1.48 0.98 -14.66
C GLU A 106 -0.96 -0.41 -15.04
N SER A 107 -1.23 -0.86 -16.26
CA SER A 107 -0.63 -2.09 -16.80
C SER A 107 0.89 -1.97 -16.96
N ILE A 108 1.37 -0.74 -17.21
CA ILE A 108 2.79 -0.42 -17.35
C ILE A 108 3.06 0.80 -16.45
N GLY A 109 3.63 0.54 -15.27
CA GLY A 109 4.07 1.57 -14.33
C GLY A 109 2.92 2.31 -13.64
N TRP A 110 3.13 3.61 -13.44
CA TRP A 110 2.26 4.47 -12.66
C TRP A 110 1.81 5.69 -13.44
N ARG A 111 0.57 6.11 -13.22
CA ARG A 111 0.05 7.37 -13.72
C ARG A 111 -0.27 8.28 -12.54
N GLN A 112 0.26 9.50 -12.56
CA GLN A 112 -0.16 10.51 -11.60
C GLN A 112 -1.60 10.93 -11.87
N ILE A 113 -2.41 10.95 -10.81
CA ILE A 113 -3.81 11.34 -10.83
C ILE A 113 -4.03 12.54 -9.90
N THR A 114 -5.17 13.18 -10.04
CA THR A 114 -5.61 14.18 -9.05
C THR A 114 -6.09 13.49 -7.77
N THR A 115 -6.28 14.27 -6.71
CA THR A 115 -6.81 13.72 -5.44
C THR A 115 -8.17 13.08 -5.70
N PRO A 116 -8.35 11.78 -5.42
CA PRO A 116 -9.64 11.11 -5.62
C PRO A 116 -10.76 11.76 -4.81
N ALA A 117 -11.94 11.87 -5.40
CA ALA A 117 -13.10 12.49 -4.75
C ALA A 117 -13.75 11.61 -3.67
N ASN A 118 -13.63 10.28 -3.82
CA ASN A 118 -14.36 9.29 -3.00
C ASN A 118 -13.44 8.24 -2.32
N PRO A 119 -12.34 8.62 -1.64
CA PRO A 119 -11.59 7.67 -0.84
C PRO A 119 -12.42 7.30 0.39
N THR A 120 -12.55 5.99 0.62
CA THR A 120 -13.25 5.40 1.76
C THR A 120 -12.32 4.50 2.54
N GLY A 121 -12.78 4.03 3.70
CA GLY A 121 -11.98 3.20 4.58
C GLY A 121 -11.08 4.03 5.48
N THR A 122 -10.33 3.34 6.31
CA THR A 122 -9.40 3.94 7.27
C THR A 122 -8.07 3.22 7.18
N PRO A 123 -6.97 3.86 7.61
CA PRO A 123 -5.73 3.16 7.92
C PRO A 123 -5.97 1.90 8.75
N LEU A 124 -5.04 0.94 8.67
CA LEU A 124 -5.07 -0.25 9.52
C LEU A 124 -5.15 0.17 10.99
N THR A 125 -6.21 -0.26 11.69
CA THR A 125 -6.42 0.04 13.11
C THR A 125 -6.13 -1.19 13.97
N ALA A 126 -5.77 -0.96 15.23
CA ALA A 126 -5.61 -2.05 16.20
C ALA A 126 -6.88 -2.90 16.33
N GLU A 127 -8.06 -2.27 16.29
CA GLU A 127 -9.34 -2.98 16.31
C GLU A 127 -9.49 -3.93 15.11
N ALA A 128 -9.14 -3.49 13.91
CA ALA A 128 -9.19 -4.33 12.71
C ALA A 128 -8.26 -5.55 12.85
N VAL A 129 -7.05 -5.34 13.39
CA VAL A 129 -6.10 -6.42 13.67
C VAL A 129 -6.67 -7.39 14.70
N TYR A 130 -7.16 -6.89 15.84
CA TYR A 130 -7.72 -7.74 16.89
C TYR A 130 -8.94 -8.54 16.44
N ARG A 131 -9.81 -7.92 15.65
CA ARG A 131 -10.97 -8.62 15.07
C ARG A 131 -10.51 -9.75 14.18
N ARG A 132 -9.45 -9.54 13.40
CA ARG A 132 -8.90 -10.55 12.50
C ARG A 132 -8.22 -11.69 13.24
N THR A 133 -7.43 -11.40 14.27
CA THR A 133 -6.70 -12.42 15.03
C THR A 133 -7.57 -13.21 15.99
N ARG A 134 -8.63 -12.59 16.54
CA ARG A 134 -9.61 -13.28 17.41
C ARG A 134 -10.60 -14.13 16.61
N GLY A 135 -10.98 -13.70 15.41
CA GLY A 135 -11.90 -14.43 14.55
C GLY A 135 -11.30 -15.63 13.82
N SER A 136 -9.98 -15.85 13.91
CA SER A 136 -9.27 -17.00 13.32
C SER A 136 -9.02 -18.15 14.30
N GLY A 137 -9.69 -18.15 15.46
CA GLY A 137 -9.59 -19.21 16.47
C GLY A 137 -10.65 -20.31 16.40
N ASP A 138 -11.67 -20.18 15.53
CA ASP A 138 -12.83 -21.09 15.46
C ASP A 138 -13.14 -21.55 14.01
N GLU A 139 -12.14 -22.02 13.25
CA GLU A 139 -12.36 -22.85 12.04
C GLU A 139 -11.39 -24.04 12.02
#